data_AF-A0A3D5DTK1-F1
#
_entry.id   AF-A0A3D5DTK1-F1
#
_cell.length_a   1.000
_cell.length_b   1.000
_cell.length_c   1.000
_cell.angle_alpha   90.00
_cell.angle_beta   90.00
_cell.angle_gamma   90.00
#
_symmetry.space_group_name_H-M   'P 1'
#
loop_
_entity.id
_entity.type
_entity.pdbx_description
1 polymer ?
#
loop_
_entity_poly.entity_id
_entity_poly.type
_entity_poly.pdbx_seq_one_letter_code
_entity_poly.pdbx_strand_id
1 'polypeptide(L)'
;MRRVLLLNVTYEPLTTVGLRRAVCLVLGDKAEVVHDDAGGSMLRSTSVMLAMPSVIRLRRYVRVPYRSRVPLTRGALMRRDNYLCA
;
A
#
# COMPACT_ATOMS: atom_id res chain seq x y z
N MET A 1 -5.02 -8.28 -12.50
CA MET A 1 -5.35 -7.22 -11.53
C MET A 1 -4.23 -6.18 -11.52
N ARG A 2 -4.55 -4.91 -11.73
CA ARG A 2 -3.54 -3.84 -11.86
C ARG A 2 -3.08 -3.33 -10.48
N ARG A 3 -1.77 -3.25 -10.29
CA ARG A 3 -1.14 -2.77 -9.05
C ARG A 3 -0.49 -1.40 -9.27
N VAL A 4 -0.46 -0.61 -8.19
CA VAL A 4 0.12 0.74 -8.12
C VAL A 4 1.15 0.73 -7.00
N LEU A 5 2.32 1.32 -7.23
CA LEU A 5 3.37 1.43 -6.22
C LEU A 5 2.99 2.52 -5.21
N LEU A 6 3.00 2.17 -3.92
CA LEU A 6 2.77 3.11 -2.82
C LEU A 6 4.10 3.49 -2.19
N LEU A 7 4.40 4.77 -2.22
CA LEU A 7 5.58 5.37 -1.60
C LEU A 7 5.21 6.06 -0.28
N ASN A 8 6.18 6.10 0.60
CA ASN A 8 6.18 6.97 1.76
C ASN A 8 6.43 8.42 1.34
N VAL A 9 6.17 9.38 2.21
CA VAL A 9 6.45 10.81 1.93
C VAL A 9 7.93 11.04 1.60
N THR A 10 8.82 10.19 2.12
CA THR A 10 10.27 10.12 1.86
C THR A 10 10.65 9.46 0.52
N TYR A 11 9.69 9.12 -0.34
CA TYR A 11 9.86 8.33 -1.57
C TYR A 11 10.34 6.88 -1.37
N GLU A 12 10.45 6.42 -0.13
CA GLU A 12 10.74 5.02 0.17
C GLU A 12 9.57 4.13 -0.27
N PRO A 13 9.81 3.01 -0.96
CA PRO A 13 8.75 2.09 -1.37
C PRO A 13 8.16 1.40 -0.14
N LEU A 14 6.83 1.46 0.02
CA LEU A 14 6.12 0.79 1.11
C LEU A 14 5.58 -0.56 0.66
N THR A 15 4.75 -0.56 -0.39
CA THR A 15 4.10 -1.77 -0.90
C THR A 15 3.44 -1.50 -2.24
N THR A 16 2.80 -2.53 -2.82
CA THR A 16 1.91 -2.37 -3.96
C THR A 16 0.46 -2.47 -3.52
N VAL A 17 -0.39 -1.57 -4.02
CA VAL A 17 -1.83 -1.57 -3.74
C VAL A 17 -2.62 -1.79 -5.03
N GLY A 18 -3.84 -2.29 -4.92
CA GLY A 18 -4.74 -2.37 -6.08
C GLY A 18 -5.19 -0.98 -6.54
N LEU A 19 -5.45 -0.84 -7.84
CA LEU A 19 -5.87 0.43 -8.46
C LEU A 19 -7.02 1.12 -7.71
N ARG A 20 -8.09 0.40 -7.37
CA ARG A 20 -9.24 0.97 -6.63
C ARG A 20 -8.83 1.64 -5.32
N ARG A 21 -7.94 1.00 -4.55
CA ARG A 21 -7.45 1.53 -3.27
C ARG A 21 -6.56 2.76 -3.49
N ALA A 22 -5.70 2.74 -4.52
CA ALA A 22 -4.88 3.89 -4.88
C ALA A 22 -5.75 5.11 -5.20
N VAL A 23 -6.80 4.94 -6.01
CA VAL A 23 -7.74 6.00 -6.38
C VAL A 23 -8.45 6.55 -5.15
N CYS A 24 -8.93 5.69 -4.25
CA CYS A 24 -9.55 6.15 -3.00
C CYS A 24 -8.59 6.97 -2.12
N LEU A 25 -7.29 6.63 -2.09
CA LEU A 25 -6.30 7.39 -1.34
C LEU A 25 -6.05 8.77 -1.95
N VAL A 26 -6.02 8.86 -3.28
CA VAL A 26 -5.82 10.13 -4.00
C VAL A 26 -7.05 11.04 -3.86
N LEU A 27 -8.25 10.53 -4.15
CA LEU A 27 -9.49 11.31 -4.03
C LEU A 27 -9.79 11.72 -2.59
N GLY A 28 -9.37 10.91 -1.61
CA GLY A 28 -9.48 11.25 -0.19
C GLY A 28 -8.37 12.16 0.35
N ASP A 29 -7.53 12.73 -0.54
CA ASP A 29 -6.42 13.61 -0.22
C ASP A 29 -5.38 13.01 0.75
N LYS A 30 -5.28 11.68 0.79
CA LYS A 30 -4.29 10.94 1.63
C LYS A 30 -3.00 10.67 0.87
N ALA A 31 -3.08 10.64 -0.45
CA ALA A 31 -1.96 10.39 -1.34
C ALA A 31 -2.02 11.33 -2.54
N GLU A 32 -0.86 11.54 -3.15
CA GLU A 32 -0.70 12.27 -4.41
C GLU A 32 -0.12 11.36 -5.48
N VAL A 33 -0.39 11.69 -6.74
CA VAL A 33 0.13 10.93 -7.88
C VAL A 33 1.53 11.43 -8.19
N VAL A 34 2.49 10.50 -8.25
CA VAL A 34 3.88 10.79 -8.63
C VAL A 34 4.08 10.47 -10.10
N HIS A 35 3.50 9.36 -10.57
CA HIS A 35 3.53 8.96 -11.96
C HIS A 35 2.18 8.44 -12.40
N ASP A 36 1.78 8.89 -13.58
CA ASP A 36 0.68 8.31 -14.33
C ASP A 36 1.14 7.04 -15.06
N ASP A 37 0.19 6.30 -15.58
CA ASP A 37 0.45 5.14 -16.40
C ASP A 37 0.81 5.50 -17.83
N ALA A 38 1.79 4.79 -18.38
CA ALA A 38 2.25 4.97 -19.76
C ALA A 38 1.14 4.71 -20.81
N GLY A 39 0.13 3.91 -20.47
CA GLY A 39 -1.00 3.63 -21.35
C GLY A 39 -2.03 4.76 -21.48
N GLY A 40 -1.84 5.90 -20.80
CA GLY A 40 -2.68 7.09 -20.94
C GLY A 40 -4.16 6.91 -20.56
N SER A 41 -4.49 5.81 -19.88
CA SER A 41 -5.88 5.50 -19.51
C SER A 41 -6.38 6.47 -18.44
N MET A 42 -7.64 6.89 -18.57
CA MET A 42 -8.26 7.86 -17.67
C MET A 42 -9.44 7.26 -16.93
N LEU A 43 -9.51 7.56 -15.63
CA LEU A 43 -10.65 7.30 -14.77
C LEU A 43 -11.57 8.51 -14.81
N ARG A 44 -12.87 8.24 -15.03
CA ARG A 44 -13.89 9.28 -15.16
C ARG A 44 -15.00 9.04 -14.14
N SER A 45 -15.44 10.12 -13.51
CA SER A 45 -16.71 10.22 -12.80
C SER A 45 -17.47 11.43 -13.36
N THR A 46 -18.69 11.64 -12.88
CA THR A 46 -19.50 12.79 -13.30
C THR A 46 -18.85 14.14 -12.94
N SER A 47 -18.07 14.22 -11.86
CA SER A 47 -17.42 15.47 -11.43
C SER A 47 -15.90 15.45 -11.46
N VAL A 48 -15.26 14.29 -11.69
CA VAL A 48 -13.80 14.13 -11.59
C VAL A 48 -13.25 13.36 -12.78
N MET A 49 -12.07 13.77 -13.22
CA MET A 49 -11.27 13.09 -14.23
C MET A 49 -9.86 12.92 -13.67
N LEU A 50 -9.37 11.68 -13.63
CA LEU A 50 -8.10 11.30 -13.02
C LEU A 50 -7.34 10.38 -13.96
N ALA A 51 -6.10 10.72 -14.34
CA ALA A 51 -5.24 9.79 -15.06
C ALA A 51 -4.97 8.54 -14.21
N MET A 52 -4.88 7.36 -14.82
CA MET A 52 -4.62 6.15 -14.06
C MET A 52 -3.23 6.24 -13.41
N PRO A 53 -3.13 6.17 -12.07
CA PRO A 53 -1.84 6.27 -11.41
C PRO A 53 -1.06 4.95 -11.54
N SER A 54 0.25 5.06 -11.78
CA SER A 54 1.21 3.94 -11.68
C SER A 54 1.98 3.99 -10.36
N VAL A 55 2.27 5.19 -9.85
CA VAL A 55 2.96 5.43 -8.58
C VAL A 55 2.26 6.54 -7.80
N ILE A 56 1.97 6.28 -6.52
CA ILE A 56 1.40 7.26 -5.60
C ILE A 56 2.26 7.40 -4.34
N ARG A 57 2.22 8.57 -3.71
CA ARG A 57 2.95 8.88 -2.48
C ARG A 57 2.00 9.30 -1.38
N LEU A 58 2.18 8.78 -0.17
CA LEU A 58 1.42 9.25 1.00
C LEU A 58 1.84 10.67 1.38
N ARG A 59 0.87 11.52 1.74
CA ARG A 59 1.15 12.89 2.22
C ARG A 59 1.73 12.92 3.64
N ARG A 60 1.58 11.84 4.39
CA ARG A 60 2.05 11.71 5.78
C ARG A 60 3.05 10.58 5.87
N TYR A 61 4.07 10.78 6.70
CA TYR A 61 5.05 9.75 7.00
C TYR A 61 4.37 8.58 7.73
N VAL A 62 4.53 7.37 7.19
CA VAL A 62 4.11 6.14 7.85
C VAL A 62 5.35 5.33 8.20
N ARG A 63 5.61 5.19 9.50
CA ARG A 63 6.63 4.27 9.99
C ARG A 63 6.11 2.84 9.84
N VAL A 64 6.63 2.10 8.87
CA VAL A 64 6.37 0.65 8.80
C VAL A 64 7.30 -0.03 9.80
N PRO A 65 6.79 -0.63 10.88
CA PRO A 65 7.63 -1.38 11.79
C PRO A 65 8.15 -2.60 11.04
N TYR A 66 9.43 -2.57 10.68
CA TYR A 66 10.18 -3.67 10.05
C TYR A 66 10.45 -4.80 11.06
N ARG A 67 9.48 -5.11 11.91
CA ARG A 67 9.60 -6.21 12.85
C ARG A 67 9.05 -7.45 12.16
N SER A 68 9.95 -8.38 11.87
CA SER A 68 9.64 -9.80 11.71
C SER A 68 9.08 -10.33 13.04
N ARG A 69 7.90 -9.85 13.44
CA ARG A 69 7.17 -10.46 14.54
C ARG A 69 6.88 -11.86 14.08
N VAL A 70 7.45 -12.85 14.78
CA VAL A 70 7.07 -14.24 14.60
C VAL A 70 5.54 -14.25 14.64
N PRO A 71 4.86 -14.68 13.57
CA PRO A 71 3.40 -14.67 13.52
C PRO A 71 2.88 -15.38 14.76
N LEU A 72 1.93 -14.80 15.49
CA LEU A 72 1.31 -15.44 16.65
C LEU A 72 0.33 -16.53 16.19
N THR A 73 0.87 -17.55 15.53
CA THR A 73 0.15 -18.75 15.13
C THR A 73 0.43 -19.85 16.13
N ARG A 74 -0.48 -20.84 16.23
CA ARG A 74 -0.28 -22.02 17.10
C ARG A 74 1.08 -22.69 16.84
N GLY A 75 1.46 -22.87 15.57
CA GLY A 75 2.75 -23.49 15.22
C GLY A 75 3.98 -22.65 15.59
N ALA A 76 3.87 -21.32 15.60
CA ALA A 76 4.94 -20.45 16.10
C ALA A 76 5.04 -20.46 17.62
N LEU A 77 3.90 -20.48 18.32
CA LEU A 77 3.83 -20.64 19.77
C LEU A 77 4.41 -21.98 20.20
N MET A 78 3.99 -23.08 19.58
CA MET A 78 4.53 -24.41 19.89
C MET A 78 6.04 -24.48 19.65
N ARG A 79 6.55 -23.91 18.55
CA ARG A 79 8.02 -23.82 18.32
C ARG A 79 8.74 -22.98 19.38
N ARG A 80 8.14 -21.88 19.85
CA ARG A 80 8.69 -21.06 20.93
C ARG A 80 8.81 -21.87 22.22
N ASP A 81 7.78 -22.67 22.51
CA ASP A 81 7.67 -23.43 23.75
C ASP A 81 8.23 -24.87 23.61
N ASN A 82 9.02 -25.17 22.57
CA ASN A 82 9.56 -26.51 22.28
C ASN A 82 8.50 -27.62 22.29
N TYR A 83 7.28 -27.31 21.86
CA TYR A 83 6.10 -28.18 21.88
C TYR A 83 5.73 -28.68 23.29
N LEU A 84 6.23 -28.02 24.33
CA LEU A 84 5.85 -28.24 25.71
C LEU A 84 4.75 -27.26 26.08
N CYS A 85 3.70 -27.74 26.74
CA CYS A 85 2.74 -26.87 27.41
C CYS A 85 3.40 -26.40 28.72
N ALA A 86 3.31 -25.09 29.00
CA ALA A 86 3.67 -24.53 30.30
C ALA A 86 2.61 -24.89 31.37
#